data_AF-A0A8T5I667-F1
#
_entry.id   AF-A0A8T5I667-F1
#
_cell.length_a   1.000
_cell.length_b   1.000
_cell.length_c   1.000
_cell.angle_alpha   90.00
_cell.angle_beta   90.00
_cell.angle_gamma   90.00
#
_symmetry.space_group_name_H-M   'P 1'
#
loop_
_entity.id
_entity.type
_entity.pdbx_description
1 polymer ?
#
loop_
_entity_poly.entity_id
_entity_poly.type
_entity_poly.pdbx_seq_one_letter_code
_entity_poly.pdbx_strand_id
1 'polypeptide(L)'
;MSDDSLLKIKNLKVHFDTLEGPVEALHDVSLEVKKGQIMGLVGESGCGKSVTSLTSIGLATCIVDEGSIKYDGKEMIFHENKEKNLLLLLISNFLPYFSVFFLFPIGFVYLMPFMEDPLFGFLVIMGGFVLIAISMAIKFFIHSDNREHDKFMRYIRGNEISMIFQEPMTALNPLYTVEKQIFEVMKSHDRLSESSISKSTKLISSLKSPLVTLYNWILYDRFSAAIFSSLLMIYLVVSCMGPGLISSWGTKIAIIFYASAEVHLSCHNYSDDIIIYSFLLIPFGILRSSIMGESLFSVLRTIPFTFTLSLIYAIILWTPNPVVGTVIGLFLVVSIPLVIVIDFLQLDPNHRNQVIKILEDVQIPNPRAVVTMYPHELSGGMRQRVMIAMMMSCEPKLLIADEPTTALDVTIQAQIL
;
A
#
# COMPACT_ATOMS: atom_id res chain seq x y z
N MET A 1 40.84 -14.25 22.02
CA MET A 1 40.58 -12.80 21.86
C MET A 1 39.30 -12.69 21.05
N SER A 2 38.17 -12.41 21.69
CA SER A 2 36.91 -12.18 20.99
C SER A 2 37.08 -10.94 20.10
N ASP A 3 36.84 -11.07 18.80
CA ASP A 3 36.86 -9.95 17.85
C ASP A 3 35.75 -8.98 18.27
N ASP A 4 36.12 -7.86 18.91
CA ASP A 4 35.20 -6.82 19.41
C ASP A 4 34.76 -5.84 18.30
N SER A 5 35.08 -6.21 17.06
CA SER A 5 34.68 -5.49 15.86
C SER A 5 33.20 -5.71 15.57
N LEU A 6 32.44 -4.61 15.49
CA LEU A 6 31.04 -4.63 15.10
C LEU A 6 30.90 -4.64 13.57
N LEU A 7 31.66 -3.79 12.87
CA LEU A 7 31.73 -3.73 11.41
C LEU A 7 33.18 -3.84 10.96
N LYS A 8 33.43 -4.72 9.98
CA LYS A 8 34.75 -4.94 9.41
C LYS A 8 34.66 -4.99 7.90
N ILE A 9 35.29 -4.04 7.23
CA ILE A 9 35.44 -4.00 5.78
C ILE A 9 36.89 -4.33 5.48
N LYS A 10 37.12 -5.28 4.57
CA LYS A 10 38.46 -5.64 4.11
C LYS A 10 38.51 -5.67 2.61
N ASN A 11 39.51 -4.98 2.07
CA ASN A 11 39.91 -4.99 0.68
C ASN A 11 38.75 -4.78 -0.31
N LEU A 12 37.86 -3.84 0.02
CA LEU A 12 36.65 -3.60 -0.75
C LEU A 12 36.98 -2.87 -2.05
N LYS A 13 36.62 -3.51 -3.18
CA LYS A 13 36.69 -2.96 -4.52
C LYS A 13 35.32 -2.95 -5.18
N VAL A 14 34.98 -1.82 -5.77
CA VAL A 14 33.64 -1.56 -6.29
C VAL A 14 33.74 -0.75 -7.57
N HIS A 15 32.94 -1.14 -8.58
CA HIS A 15 32.75 -0.36 -9.78
C HIS A 15 31.27 -0.10 -10.07
N PHE A 16 31.02 0.91 -10.89
CA PHE A 16 29.74 1.19 -11.52
C PHE A 16 29.83 0.89 -13.01
N ASP A 17 28.83 0.18 -13.53
CA ASP A 17 28.63 0.06 -14.96
C ASP A 17 28.01 1.35 -15.49
N THR A 18 28.79 2.09 -16.29
CA THR A 18 28.31 3.28 -17.00
C THR A 18 28.29 3.04 -18.50
N LEU A 19 27.58 3.90 -19.25
CA LEU A 19 27.50 3.79 -20.71
C LEU A 19 28.88 3.95 -21.39
N GLU A 20 29.84 4.61 -20.74
CA GLU A 20 31.20 4.84 -21.23
C GLU A 20 32.18 3.73 -20.80
N GLY A 21 31.71 2.75 -20.02
CA GLY A 21 32.51 1.66 -19.47
C GLY A 21 32.45 1.58 -17.95
N PRO A 22 33.12 0.57 -17.35
CA PRO A 22 33.16 0.43 -15.91
C PRO A 22 34.00 1.54 -15.28
N VAL A 23 33.44 2.23 -14.29
CA VAL A 23 34.15 3.25 -13.49
C VAL A 23 34.36 2.70 -12.09
N GLU A 24 35.62 2.46 -11.73
CA GLU A 24 35.98 2.05 -10.38
C GLU A 24 35.74 3.19 -9.39
N ALA A 25 34.91 2.92 -8.38
CA ALA A 25 34.58 3.89 -7.33
C ALA A 25 35.38 3.65 -6.04
N LEU A 26 35.75 2.39 -5.75
CA LEU A 26 36.58 2.01 -4.60
C LEU A 26 37.68 1.06 -5.07
N HIS A 27 38.94 1.36 -4.73
CA HIS A 27 40.10 0.61 -5.23
C HIS A 27 40.69 -0.41 -4.24
N ASP A 28 40.59 -0.18 -2.92
CA ASP A 28 41.05 -1.10 -1.85
C ASP A 28 40.69 -0.53 -0.45
N VAL A 29 39.40 -0.46 -0.11
CA VAL A 29 38.97 0.14 1.17
C VAL A 29 38.93 -0.90 2.28
N SER A 30 39.65 -0.63 3.38
CA SER A 30 39.62 -1.44 4.61
C SER A 30 39.38 -0.57 5.83
N LEU A 31 38.35 -0.88 6.62
CA LEU A 31 38.01 -0.16 7.85
C LEU A 31 37.41 -1.07 8.91
N GLU A 32 37.55 -0.71 10.18
CA GLU A 32 37.04 -1.49 11.31
C GLU A 32 36.39 -0.55 12.34
N VAL A 33 35.13 -0.83 12.69
CA VAL A 33 34.38 -0.11 13.74
C VAL A 33 34.09 -1.07 14.89
N LYS A 34 34.54 -0.72 16.09
CA LYS A 34 34.30 -1.48 17.33
C LYS A 34 33.00 -1.06 18.01
N LYS A 35 32.50 -1.90 18.93
CA LYS A 35 31.32 -1.56 19.73
C LYS A 35 31.58 -0.29 20.56
N GLY A 36 30.66 0.66 20.50
CA GLY A 36 30.77 1.96 21.19
C GLY A 36 31.76 2.96 20.56
N GLN A 37 32.40 2.62 19.44
CA GLN A 37 33.30 3.52 18.73
C GLN A 37 32.52 4.46 17.81
N ILE A 38 32.90 5.72 17.80
CA ILE A 38 32.50 6.69 16.76
C ILE A 38 33.64 6.80 15.75
N MET A 39 33.35 6.55 14.48
CA MET A 39 34.30 6.69 13.38
C MET A 39 33.81 7.77 12.42
N GLY A 40 34.66 8.76 12.14
CA GLY A 40 34.41 9.77 11.11
C GLY A 40 35.11 9.38 9.80
N LEU A 41 34.37 9.37 8.70
CA LEU A 41 34.92 9.21 7.35
C LEU A 41 34.89 10.58 6.64
N VAL A 42 36.06 11.13 6.33
CA VAL A 42 36.21 12.47 5.75
C VAL A 42 37.00 12.37 4.45
N GLY A 43 36.66 13.24 3.50
CA GLY A 43 37.28 13.30 2.17
C GLY A 43 36.52 14.22 1.23
N GLU A 44 37.09 14.52 0.07
CA GLU A 44 36.49 15.40 -0.93
C GLU A 44 35.20 14.83 -1.53
N SER A 45 34.38 15.68 -2.17
CA SER A 45 33.22 15.22 -2.91
C SER A 45 33.65 14.24 -4.01
N GLY A 46 32.96 13.11 -4.13
CA GLY A 46 33.30 12.07 -5.12
C GLY A 46 34.38 11.07 -4.71
N CYS A 47 35.02 11.19 -3.54
CA CYS A 47 36.06 10.25 -3.11
C CYS A 47 35.54 8.88 -2.60
N GLY A 48 34.25 8.57 -2.77
CA GLY A 48 33.68 7.27 -2.41
C GLY A 48 33.16 7.12 -0.96
N LYS A 49 32.96 8.21 -0.20
CA LYS A 49 32.43 8.14 1.19
C LYS A 49 31.03 7.51 1.25
N SER A 50 30.06 8.09 0.54
CA SER A 50 28.70 7.59 0.49
C SER A 50 28.62 6.22 -0.19
N VAL A 51 29.48 5.95 -1.17
CA VAL A 51 29.58 4.62 -1.81
C VAL A 51 30.04 3.58 -0.78
N THR A 52 31.07 3.88 0.01
CA THR A 52 31.54 2.98 1.09
C THR A 52 30.43 2.72 2.11
N SER A 53 29.74 3.78 2.54
CA SER A 53 28.59 3.70 3.46
C SER A 53 27.46 2.82 2.91
N LEU A 54 26.95 3.12 1.71
CA LEU A 54 25.85 2.38 1.09
C LEU A 54 26.23 0.94 0.76
N THR A 55 27.47 0.69 0.33
CA THR A 55 27.95 -0.68 0.05
C THR A 55 28.06 -1.48 1.34
N SER A 56 28.48 -0.85 2.46
CA SER A 56 28.60 -1.51 3.76
C SER A 56 27.28 -2.09 4.27
N ILE A 57 26.15 -1.53 3.87
CA ILE A 57 24.81 -2.03 4.21
C ILE A 57 24.11 -2.71 3.03
N GLY A 58 24.75 -2.78 1.87
CA GLY A 58 24.23 -3.35 0.62
C GLY A 58 23.03 -2.60 0.01
N LEU A 59 22.96 -1.28 0.21
CA LEU A 59 21.99 -0.41 -0.45
C LEU A 59 22.55 0.23 -1.74
N ALA A 60 23.85 0.09 -2.00
CA ALA A 60 24.46 0.62 -3.20
C ALA A 60 24.01 -0.15 -4.46
N THR A 61 23.88 0.56 -5.57
CA THR A 61 23.52 0.00 -6.90
C THR A 61 24.75 -0.48 -7.69
N CYS A 62 25.92 -0.50 -7.05
CA CYS A 62 27.20 -0.87 -7.65
C CYS A 62 27.49 -2.37 -7.54
N ILE A 63 28.48 -2.82 -8.31
CA ILE A 63 28.97 -4.21 -8.28
C ILE A 63 30.21 -4.27 -7.39
N VAL A 64 30.21 -5.23 -6.47
CA VAL A 64 31.36 -5.53 -5.60
C VAL A 64 32.23 -6.56 -6.31
N ASP A 65 33.43 -6.17 -6.74
CA ASP A 65 34.38 -7.05 -7.43
C ASP A 65 35.10 -7.97 -6.46
N GLU A 66 35.63 -7.38 -5.40
CA GLU A 66 36.48 -8.02 -4.41
C GLU A 66 36.25 -7.42 -3.02
N GLY A 67 36.57 -8.20 -2.00
CA GLY A 67 36.53 -7.78 -0.61
C GLY A 67 35.51 -8.53 0.23
N SER A 68 35.47 -8.18 1.51
CA SER A 68 34.53 -8.74 2.49
C SER A 68 33.98 -7.63 3.38
N ILE A 69 32.71 -7.73 3.75
CA ILE A 69 32.05 -6.85 4.70
C ILE A 69 31.38 -7.73 5.75
N LYS A 70 31.90 -7.67 6.97
CA LYS A 70 31.40 -8.47 8.09
C LYS A 70 30.73 -7.60 9.15
N TYR A 71 29.56 -8.03 9.59
CA TYR A 71 28.85 -7.45 10.74
C TYR A 71 28.76 -8.50 11.86
N ASP A 72 29.28 -8.18 13.04
CA ASP A 72 29.38 -9.09 14.20
C ASP A 72 29.94 -10.48 13.81
N GLY A 73 30.97 -10.45 12.94
CA GLY A 73 31.64 -11.65 12.40
C GLY A 73 30.95 -12.35 11.23
N LYS A 74 29.71 -11.99 10.87
CA LYS A 74 28.95 -12.60 9.77
C LYS A 74 29.14 -11.82 8.47
N GLU A 75 29.36 -12.55 7.36
CA GLU A 75 29.54 -11.96 6.03
C GLU A 75 28.22 -11.38 5.49
N MET A 76 28.27 -10.15 4.99
CA MET A 76 27.14 -9.43 4.41
C MET A 76 27.18 -9.38 2.88
N ILE A 77 28.32 -9.70 2.25
CA ILE A 77 28.38 -9.87 0.80
C ILE A 77 27.96 -11.30 0.46
N PHE A 78 26.98 -11.43 -0.43
CA PHE A 78 26.64 -12.74 -0.99
C PHE A 78 27.66 -13.13 -2.06
N HIS A 79 28.54 -14.06 -1.73
CA HIS A 79 29.35 -14.74 -2.74
C HIS A 79 28.56 -15.94 -3.27
N GLU A 80 28.07 -15.83 -4.50
CA GLU A 80 27.40 -16.94 -5.16
C GLU A 80 28.38 -18.11 -5.27
N ASN A 81 28.01 -19.25 -4.69
CA ASN A 81 28.91 -20.40 -4.65
C ASN A 81 29.11 -20.92 -6.08
N LYS A 82 30.28 -20.63 -6.67
CA LYS A 82 30.66 -21.05 -8.02
C LYS A 82 30.63 -22.58 -8.22
N GLU A 83 30.61 -23.36 -7.14
CA GLU A 83 30.48 -24.83 -7.19
C GLU A 83 29.06 -25.32 -7.54
N LYS A 84 28.02 -24.48 -7.42
CA LYS A 84 26.69 -24.86 -7.93
C LYS A 84 26.77 -24.97 -9.45
N ASN A 85 26.56 -26.18 -9.98
CA ASN A 85 26.54 -26.45 -11.42
C ASN A 85 25.75 -25.37 -12.15
N LEU A 86 26.43 -24.55 -12.97
CA LEU A 86 25.82 -23.49 -13.80
C LEU A 86 24.59 -24.02 -14.56
N LEU A 87 24.67 -25.28 -14.99
CA LEU A 87 23.61 -26.01 -15.67
C LEU A 87 22.35 -26.19 -14.80
N LEU A 88 22.48 -26.49 -13.51
CA LEU A 88 21.35 -26.58 -12.57
C LEU A 88 20.68 -25.23 -12.37
N LEU A 89 21.47 -24.15 -12.28
CA LEU A 89 20.95 -22.80 -12.07
C LEU A 89 20.20 -22.31 -13.32
N LEU A 90 20.78 -22.52 -14.51
CA LEU A 90 20.13 -22.27 -15.79
C LEU A 90 18.82 -23.05 -15.91
N ILE A 91 18.82 -24.37 -15.69
CA ILE A 91 17.60 -25.19 -15.75
C ILE A 91 16.54 -24.68 -14.77
N SER A 92 16.92 -24.35 -13.53
CA SER A 92 15.97 -23.88 -12.52
C SER A 92 15.29 -22.55 -12.87
N ASN A 93 15.98 -21.69 -13.62
CA ASN A 93 15.43 -20.43 -14.08
C ASN A 93 14.49 -20.64 -15.26
N PHE A 94 14.79 -21.56 -16.18
CA PHE A 94 13.95 -21.85 -17.35
C PHE A 94 12.72 -22.72 -17.03
N LEU A 95 12.81 -23.61 -16.05
CA LEU A 95 11.78 -24.62 -15.76
C LEU A 95 10.37 -24.04 -15.47
N PRO A 96 10.21 -22.93 -14.72
CA PRO A 96 8.89 -22.33 -14.49
C PRO A 96 8.28 -21.76 -15.78
N TYR A 97 9.08 -21.07 -16.59
CA TYR A 97 8.62 -20.51 -17.87
C TYR A 97 8.23 -21.61 -18.83
N PHE A 98 9.01 -22.69 -18.90
CA PHE A 98 8.70 -23.85 -19.72
C PHE A 98 7.39 -24.53 -19.25
N SER A 99 7.20 -24.68 -17.93
CA SER A 99 5.97 -25.27 -17.39
C SER A 99 4.70 -24.48 -17.72
N VAL A 100 4.77 -23.14 -17.68
CA VAL A 100 3.66 -22.25 -18.04
C VAL A 100 3.45 -22.20 -19.56
N PHE A 101 4.55 -22.15 -20.32
CA PHE A 101 4.51 -22.14 -21.78
C PHE A 101 3.89 -23.42 -22.37
N PHE A 102 4.08 -24.58 -21.74
CA PHE A 102 3.39 -25.81 -22.18
C PHE A 102 1.91 -25.84 -21.79
N LEU A 103 1.56 -25.24 -20.66
CA LEU A 103 0.17 -25.17 -20.20
C LEU A 103 -0.73 -24.32 -21.09
N PHE A 104 -0.20 -23.28 -21.75
CA PHE A 104 -1.00 -22.34 -22.53
C PHE A 104 -1.52 -22.93 -23.86
N PRO A 105 -0.69 -23.60 -24.70
CA PRO A 105 -1.14 -24.35 -25.85
C PRO A 105 -1.90 -25.60 -25.46
N ILE A 106 -1.53 -26.28 -24.37
CA ILE A 106 -2.27 -27.45 -23.89
C ILE A 106 -3.67 -27.03 -23.43
N GLY A 107 -3.83 -25.93 -22.69
CA GLY A 107 -5.13 -25.41 -22.29
C GLY A 107 -5.99 -24.95 -23.46
N PHE A 108 -5.39 -24.38 -24.51
CA PHE A 108 -6.11 -23.89 -25.70
C PHE A 108 -6.45 -25.01 -26.70
N VAL A 109 -5.55 -25.97 -26.91
CA VAL A 109 -5.74 -27.13 -27.81
C VAL A 109 -6.60 -28.21 -27.13
N TYR A 110 -6.51 -28.38 -25.80
CA TYR A 110 -7.34 -29.32 -25.04
C TYR A 110 -8.62 -28.70 -24.43
N LEU A 111 -8.91 -27.42 -24.67
CA LEU A 111 -10.26 -26.87 -24.40
C LEU A 111 -11.32 -27.54 -25.29
N MET A 112 -10.91 -28.01 -26.48
CA MET A 112 -11.75 -28.76 -27.42
C MET A 112 -12.25 -30.09 -26.82
N PRO A 113 -11.40 -30.99 -26.27
CA PRO A 113 -11.85 -32.19 -25.57
C PRO A 113 -12.53 -31.95 -24.22
N PHE A 114 -12.46 -30.74 -23.62
CA PHE A 114 -13.34 -30.37 -22.49
C PHE A 114 -14.82 -30.42 -22.90
N MET A 115 -15.11 -30.27 -24.20
CA MET A 115 -16.45 -30.44 -24.76
C MET A 115 -16.82 -31.91 -25.00
N GLU A 116 -15.86 -32.85 -25.00
CA GLU A 116 -16.08 -34.29 -25.25
C GLU A 116 -16.02 -35.14 -23.97
N ASP A 117 -15.06 -34.90 -23.07
CA ASP A 117 -14.94 -35.57 -21.76
C ASP A 117 -14.44 -34.60 -20.66
N PRO A 118 -15.34 -34.14 -19.76
CA PRO A 118 -14.99 -33.25 -18.65
C PRO A 118 -13.95 -33.82 -17.67
N LEU A 119 -13.87 -35.15 -17.50
CA LEU A 119 -12.92 -35.78 -16.57
C LEU A 119 -11.49 -35.70 -17.10
N PHE A 120 -11.30 -35.91 -18.40
CA PHE A 120 -10.00 -35.78 -19.05
C PHE A 120 -9.48 -34.33 -18.97
N GLY A 121 -10.35 -33.34 -19.24
CA GLY A 121 -10.01 -31.93 -19.11
C GLY A 121 -9.58 -31.54 -17.69
N PHE A 122 -10.28 -32.03 -16.67
CA PHE A 122 -9.92 -31.81 -15.27
C PHE A 122 -8.54 -32.41 -14.92
N LEU A 123 -8.25 -33.64 -15.37
CA LEU A 123 -6.97 -34.31 -15.12
C LEU A 123 -5.78 -33.55 -15.75
N VAL A 124 -5.95 -33.01 -16.97
CA VAL A 124 -4.90 -32.24 -17.65
C VAL A 124 -4.60 -30.93 -16.91
N ILE A 125 -5.64 -30.21 -16.46
CA ILE A 125 -5.48 -28.98 -15.68
C ILE A 125 -4.76 -29.28 -14.35
N MET A 126 -5.21 -30.31 -13.63
CA MET A 126 -4.59 -30.71 -12.36
C MET A 126 -3.14 -31.15 -12.54
N GLY A 127 -2.83 -31.93 -13.58
CA GLY A 127 -1.47 -32.31 -13.93
C GLY A 127 -0.58 -31.09 -14.23
N GLY A 128 -1.12 -30.09 -14.92
CA GLY A 128 -0.45 -28.82 -15.17
C GLY A 128 -0.13 -28.06 -13.88
N PHE A 129 -1.09 -27.92 -12.97
CA PHE A 129 -0.86 -27.28 -11.66
C PHE A 129 0.19 -28.02 -10.83
N VAL A 130 0.18 -29.36 -10.85
CA VAL A 130 1.21 -30.18 -10.17
C VAL A 130 2.60 -29.93 -10.77
N LEU A 131 2.71 -29.84 -12.09
CA LEU A 131 3.99 -29.58 -12.76
C LEU A 131 4.54 -28.18 -12.44
N ILE A 132 3.67 -27.16 -12.40
CA ILE A 132 4.04 -25.81 -11.91
C ILE A 132 4.50 -25.87 -10.46
N ALA A 133 3.76 -26.58 -9.58
CA ALA A 133 4.11 -26.69 -8.17
C ALA A 133 5.46 -27.38 -7.96
N ILE A 134 5.75 -28.47 -8.68
CA ILE A 134 7.04 -29.15 -8.65
C ILE A 134 8.16 -28.23 -9.15
N SER A 135 7.94 -27.51 -10.26
CA SER A 135 8.90 -26.55 -10.81
C SER A 135 9.23 -25.42 -9.82
N MET A 136 8.21 -24.86 -9.17
CA MET A 136 8.38 -23.88 -8.10
C MET A 136 9.11 -24.46 -6.89
N ALA A 137 8.80 -25.70 -6.49
CA ALA A 137 9.49 -26.37 -5.39
C ALA A 137 10.98 -26.60 -5.69
N ILE A 138 11.32 -27.03 -6.90
CA ILE A 138 12.71 -27.18 -7.34
C ILE A 138 13.45 -25.83 -7.28
N LYS A 139 12.85 -24.76 -7.83
CA LYS A 139 13.44 -23.42 -7.76
C LYS A 139 13.61 -22.95 -6.31
N PHE A 140 12.64 -23.27 -5.45
CA PHE A 140 12.71 -23.01 -4.02
C PHE A 140 13.91 -23.73 -3.40
N PHE A 141 14.10 -25.03 -3.59
CA PHE A 141 15.26 -25.70 -2.97
C PHE A 141 16.60 -25.21 -3.51
N ILE A 142 16.71 -24.89 -4.80
CA ILE A 142 17.98 -24.46 -5.42
C ILE A 142 18.45 -23.08 -4.89
N HIS A 143 17.51 -22.15 -4.67
CA HIS A 143 17.80 -20.79 -4.20
C HIS A 143 17.66 -20.65 -2.67
N SER A 144 17.85 -21.72 -1.90
CA SER A 144 17.79 -21.69 -0.43
C SER A 144 18.73 -20.64 0.15
N ASP A 145 19.98 -20.65 -0.29
CA ASP A 145 21.06 -19.87 0.32
C ASP A 145 20.87 -18.37 0.08
N ASN A 146 20.47 -17.97 -1.15
CA ASN A 146 20.13 -16.59 -1.45
C ASN A 146 18.97 -16.12 -0.57
N ARG A 147 17.94 -16.95 -0.35
CA ARG A 147 16.81 -16.58 0.52
C ARG A 147 17.23 -16.44 1.97
N GLU A 148 18.10 -17.31 2.48
CA GLU A 148 18.63 -17.20 3.83
C GLU A 148 19.47 -15.93 3.99
N HIS A 149 20.31 -15.63 3.00
CA HIS A 149 21.07 -14.38 2.95
C HIS A 149 20.14 -13.15 2.87
N ASP A 150 19.12 -13.16 2.02
CA ASP A 150 18.16 -12.06 1.91
C ASP A 150 17.36 -11.86 3.20
N LYS A 151 17.02 -12.96 3.90
CA LYS A 151 16.39 -12.89 5.23
C LYS A 151 17.35 -12.29 6.25
N PHE A 152 18.61 -12.68 6.22
CA PHE A 152 19.65 -12.13 7.07
C PHE A 152 19.88 -10.64 6.82
N MET A 153 20.01 -10.21 5.56
CA MET A 153 20.17 -8.80 5.20
C MET A 153 18.94 -7.97 5.57
N ARG A 154 17.72 -8.50 5.41
CA ARG A 154 16.48 -7.86 5.89
C ARG A 154 16.40 -7.76 7.41
N TYR A 155 16.96 -8.73 8.13
CA TYR A 155 17.05 -8.67 9.58
C TYR A 155 18.07 -7.61 10.01
N ILE A 156 19.25 -7.56 9.38
CA ILE A 156 20.28 -6.59 9.74
C ILE A 156 19.84 -5.15 9.46
N ARG A 157 19.32 -4.89 8.26
CA ARG A 157 18.87 -3.56 7.86
C ARG A 157 17.65 -3.15 8.68
N GLY A 158 17.70 -1.98 9.29
CA GLY A 158 16.62 -1.43 10.09
C GLY A 158 16.55 -1.96 11.52
N ASN A 159 16.98 -3.20 11.80
CA ASN A 159 16.97 -3.74 13.16
C ASN A 159 18.32 -3.63 13.89
N GLU A 160 19.42 -3.89 13.19
CA GLU A 160 20.77 -3.93 13.75
C GLU A 160 21.64 -2.78 13.23
N ILE A 161 21.42 -2.38 11.97
CA ILE A 161 22.06 -1.25 11.30
C ILE A 161 21.01 -0.30 10.75
N SER A 162 21.11 0.99 11.09
CA SER A 162 20.28 2.05 10.50
C SER A 162 21.13 3.13 9.85
N MET A 163 20.59 3.80 8.84
CA MET A 163 21.26 4.87 8.11
C MET A 163 20.47 6.17 8.16
N ILE A 164 21.11 7.24 8.61
CA ILE A 164 20.60 8.62 8.50
C ILE A 164 21.09 9.17 7.16
N PHE A 165 20.15 9.49 6.27
CA PHE A 165 20.44 10.05 4.96
C PHE A 165 20.70 11.56 5.07
N GLN A 166 21.51 12.09 4.14
CA GLN A 166 21.83 13.51 4.04
C GLN A 166 20.58 14.37 3.91
N GLU A 167 19.65 13.98 3.02
CA GLU A 167 18.42 14.72 2.75
C GLU A 167 17.19 14.01 3.31
N PRO A 168 16.48 14.58 4.32
CA PRO A 168 15.33 13.92 4.94
C PRO A 168 14.18 13.58 3.97
N MET A 169 14.01 14.35 2.89
CA MET A 169 12.97 14.10 1.88
C MET A 169 13.26 12.88 1.01
N THR A 170 14.53 12.43 0.92
CA THR A 170 14.86 11.18 0.22
C THR A 170 14.46 9.95 1.03
N ALA A 171 14.39 10.10 2.37
CA ALA A 171 14.03 9.02 3.30
C ALA A 171 12.54 8.98 3.63
N LEU A 172 11.84 10.12 3.60
CA LEU A 172 10.44 10.24 3.98
C LEU A 172 9.51 10.17 2.76
N ASN A 173 8.45 9.37 2.85
CA ASN A 173 7.41 9.30 1.83
C ASN A 173 6.38 10.46 2.03
N PRO A 174 6.19 11.36 1.05
CA PRO A 174 5.31 12.51 1.19
C PRO A 174 3.81 12.15 1.27
N LEU A 175 3.43 10.93 0.87
CA LEU A 175 2.05 10.45 0.85
C LEU A 175 1.59 9.82 2.18
N TYR A 176 2.52 9.62 3.11
CA TYR A 176 2.22 8.98 4.40
C TYR A 176 2.48 9.93 5.56
N THR A 177 1.64 9.82 6.59
CA THR A 177 1.84 10.56 7.84
C THR A 177 3.09 10.09 8.57
N VAL A 178 3.61 10.92 9.48
CA VAL A 178 4.75 10.55 10.34
C VAL A 178 4.45 9.27 11.13
N GLU A 179 3.23 9.14 11.67
CA GLU A 179 2.77 7.94 12.36
C GLU A 179 2.97 6.69 11.52
N LYS A 180 2.46 6.73 10.29
CA LYS A 180 2.41 5.57 9.40
C LYS A 180 3.81 5.10 9.06
N GLN A 181 4.73 6.03 8.79
CA GLN A 181 6.10 5.73 8.40
C GLN A 181 6.89 5.09 9.54
N ILE A 182 6.89 5.71 10.73
CA ILE A 182 7.59 5.15 11.90
C ILE A 182 6.96 3.81 12.30
N PHE A 183 5.63 3.73 12.31
CA PHE A 183 4.94 2.48 12.61
C PHE A 183 5.30 1.35 11.65
N GLU A 184 5.38 1.61 10.34
CA GLU A 184 5.67 0.59 9.34
C GLU A 184 7.07 0.00 9.50
N VAL A 185 8.06 0.84 9.84
CA VAL A 185 9.40 0.39 10.21
C VAL A 185 9.35 -0.52 11.43
N MET A 186 8.72 -0.07 12.51
CA MET A 186 8.62 -0.85 13.75
C MET A 186 7.86 -2.17 13.56
N LYS A 187 6.79 -2.17 12.77
CA LYS A 187 6.02 -3.36 12.42
C LYS A 187 6.86 -4.35 11.61
N SER A 188 7.60 -3.86 10.64
CA SER A 188 8.43 -4.69 9.75
C SER A 188 9.57 -5.39 10.50
N HIS A 189 10.03 -4.80 11.61
CA HIS A 189 11.11 -5.31 12.45
C HIS A 189 10.64 -5.92 13.78
N ASP A 190 9.33 -6.15 13.95
CA ASP A 190 8.74 -6.76 15.16
C ASP A 190 9.11 -6.02 16.46
N ARG A 191 9.15 -4.68 16.39
CA ARG A 191 9.46 -3.77 17.52
C ARG A 191 8.22 -3.07 18.10
N LEU A 192 7.04 -3.50 17.68
CA LEU A 192 5.80 -3.00 18.23
C LEU A 192 5.60 -3.53 19.66
N SER A 193 5.24 -2.63 20.56
CA SER A 193 4.77 -3.00 21.89
C SER A 193 3.55 -3.92 21.79
N GLU A 194 3.41 -4.82 22.77
CA GLU A 194 2.22 -5.66 22.87
C GLU A 194 0.95 -4.77 22.88
N SER A 195 -0.04 -5.18 22.10
CA SER A 195 -1.34 -4.50 22.05
C SER A 195 -1.96 -4.48 23.44
N SER A 196 -2.27 -3.30 23.99
CA SER A 196 -3.04 -3.18 25.24
C SER A 196 -4.46 -3.69 25.07
N ILE A 197 -4.98 -3.62 23.85
CA ILE A 197 -6.33 -4.09 23.54
C ILE A 197 -6.27 -5.61 23.34
N SER A 198 -6.90 -6.35 24.25
CA SER A 198 -7.13 -7.79 24.11
C SER A 198 -7.68 -8.12 22.72
N LYS A 199 -7.28 -9.27 22.16
CA LYS A 199 -7.83 -9.77 20.88
C LYS A 199 -9.36 -9.81 20.90
N SER A 200 -9.96 -10.11 22.05
CA SER A 200 -11.42 -10.13 22.23
C SER A 200 -12.05 -8.74 22.11
N THR A 201 -11.43 -7.71 22.69
CA THR A 201 -11.93 -6.33 22.60
C THR A 201 -11.74 -5.76 21.20
N LYS A 202 -10.64 -6.08 20.51
CA LYS A 202 -10.46 -5.75 19.07
C LYS A 202 -11.55 -6.40 18.22
N LEU A 203 -11.81 -7.69 18.42
CA LEU A 203 -12.86 -8.40 17.70
C LEU A 203 -14.23 -7.74 17.90
N ILE A 204 -14.58 -7.40 19.15
CA ILE A 204 -15.85 -6.76 19.47
C ILE A 204 -15.96 -5.36 18.84
N SER A 205 -14.89 -4.56 18.85
CA SER A 205 -14.91 -3.25 18.20
C SER A 205 -15.02 -3.36 16.69
N SER A 206 -14.30 -4.29 16.06
CA SER A 206 -14.35 -4.50 14.61
C SER A 206 -15.70 -5.04 14.15
N LEU A 207 -16.36 -5.91 14.94
CA LEU A 207 -17.71 -6.39 14.65
C LEU A 207 -18.77 -5.28 14.68
N LYS A 208 -18.57 -4.25 15.51
CA LYS A 208 -19.46 -3.07 15.55
C LYS A 208 -19.17 -2.07 14.43
N SER A 209 -17.99 -2.14 13.82
CA SER A 209 -17.52 -1.12 12.88
C SER A 209 -18.39 -0.95 11.63
N PRO A 210 -18.88 -2.01 10.96
CA PRO A 210 -19.78 -1.84 9.82
C PRO A 210 -21.03 -0.99 10.14
N LEU A 211 -21.56 -1.13 11.36
CA LEU A 211 -22.71 -0.33 11.81
C LEU A 211 -22.32 1.12 12.10
N VAL A 212 -21.15 1.35 12.70
CA VAL A 212 -20.64 2.70 12.98
C VAL A 212 -20.32 3.44 11.67
N THR A 213 -19.68 2.77 10.72
CA THR A 213 -19.38 3.30 9.39
C THR A 213 -20.67 3.61 8.63
N LEU A 214 -21.66 2.72 8.64
CA LEU A 214 -22.97 2.98 8.05
C LEU A 214 -23.67 4.18 8.70
N TYR A 215 -23.66 4.27 10.03
CA TYR A 215 -24.25 5.39 10.78
C TYR A 215 -23.57 6.72 10.44
N ASN A 216 -22.24 6.78 10.47
CA ASN A 216 -21.48 7.98 10.14
C ASN A 216 -21.70 8.38 8.68
N TRP A 217 -21.75 7.41 7.78
CA TRP A 217 -22.01 7.65 6.37
C TRP A 217 -23.41 8.24 6.12
N ILE A 218 -24.45 7.71 6.77
CA ILE A 218 -25.82 8.25 6.70
C ILE A 218 -25.87 9.70 7.22
N LEU A 219 -25.12 10.04 8.27
CA LEU A 219 -25.20 11.35 8.91
C LEU A 219 -24.35 12.43 8.25
N TYR A 220 -23.14 12.08 7.82
CA TYR A 220 -22.16 13.06 7.35
C TYR A 220 -22.09 13.16 5.82
N ASP A 221 -22.42 12.09 5.09
CA ASP A 221 -22.41 12.07 3.63
C ASP A 221 -23.84 12.07 3.06
N ARG A 222 -24.46 13.26 3.07
CA ARG A 222 -25.85 13.45 2.58
C ARG A 222 -26.05 12.98 1.15
N PHE A 223 -25.02 13.12 0.30
CA PHE A 223 -25.07 12.74 -1.10
C PHE A 223 -25.24 11.23 -1.25
N SER A 224 -24.33 10.48 -0.64
CA SER A 224 -24.33 9.03 -0.73
C SER A 224 -25.51 8.41 0.03
N ALA A 225 -25.92 9.02 1.15
CA ALA A 225 -27.12 8.63 1.89
C ALA A 225 -28.41 8.76 1.06
N ALA A 226 -28.54 9.81 0.24
CA ALA A 226 -29.70 10.01 -0.64
C ALA A 226 -29.75 8.97 -1.77
N ILE A 227 -28.60 8.62 -2.36
CA ILE A 227 -28.50 7.55 -3.37
C ILE A 227 -28.95 6.22 -2.78
N PHE A 228 -28.59 5.93 -1.53
CA PHE A 228 -28.98 4.68 -0.90
C PHE A 228 -30.43 4.63 -0.44
N SER A 229 -30.98 5.73 0.09
CA SER A 229 -32.41 5.78 0.47
C SER A 229 -33.31 5.59 -0.76
N SER A 230 -32.97 6.21 -1.88
CA SER A 230 -33.70 6.08 -3.15
C SER A 230 -33.57 4.69 -3.77
N LEU A 231 -32.37 4.10 -3.79
CA LEU A 231 -32.16 2.70 -4.23
C LEU A 231 -32.95 1.71 -3.35
N LEU A 232 -32.91 1.89 -2.03
CA LEU A 232 -33.63 1.06 -1.06
C LEU A 232 -35.15 1.20 -1.24
N MET A 233 -35.64 2.43 -1.43
CA MET A 233 -37.05 2.69 -1.71
C MET A 233 -37.49 1.99 -2.99
N ILE A 234 -36.74 2.11 -4.09
CA ILE A 234 -37.05 1.42 -5.35
C ILE A 234 -37.10 -0.09 -5.15
N TYR A 235 -36.11 -0.66 -4.46
CA TYR A 235 -36.07 -2.09 -4.17
C TYR A 235 -37.27 -2.57 -3.34
N LEU A 236 -37.65 -1.81 -2.31
CA LEU A 236 -38.82 -2.10 -1.47
C LEU A 236 -40.13 -1.99 -2.26
N VAL A 237 -40.27 -0.97 -3.10
CA VAL A 237 -41.44 -0.80 -4.00
C VAL A 237 -41.55 -1.98 -4.97
N VAL A 238 -40.44 -2.40 -5.59
CA VAL A 238 -40.39 -3.56 -6.48
C VAL A 238 -40.72 -4.86 -5.74
N SER A 239 -40.25 -4.99 -4.50
CA SER A 239 -40.47 -6.19 -3.68
C SER A 239 -41.89 -6.30 -3.12
N CYS A 240 -42.53 -5.19 -2.79
CA CYS A 240 -43.85 -5.17 -2.17
C CYS A 240 -45.01 -5.13 -3.18
N MET A 241 -44.84 -4.54 -4.37
CA MET A 241 -45.98 -4.28 -5.28
C MET A 241 -46.37 -5.44 -6.21
N GLY A 242 -45.64 -6.56 -6.18
CA GLY A 242 -45.90 -7.72 -7.05
C GLY A 242 -45.75 -7.42 -8.56
N PRO A 243 -45.76 -8.43 -9.43
CA PRO A 243 -45.50 -8.25 -10.86
C PRO A 243 -46.59 -7.46 -11.62
N GLY A 244 -47.75 -7.21 -11.02
CA GLY A 244 -48.92 -6.62 -11.68
C GLY A 244 -48.84 -5.10 -11.92
N LEU A 245 -48.45 -4.30 -10.93
CA LEU A 245 -48.46 -2.82 -11.00
C LEU A 245 -47.24 -2.21 -11.71
N ILE A 246 -46.12 -2.93 -11.71
CA ILE A 246 -44.84 -2.50 -12.32
C ILE A 246 -44.74 -3.00 -13.78
N SER A 247 -45.78 -3.68 -14.30
CA SER A 247 -45.79 -4.23 -15.66
C SER A 247 -45.83 -3.16 -16.76
N SER A 248 -46.38 -1.97 -16.46
CA SER A 248 -46.47 -0.88 -17.42
C SER A 248 -45.15 -0.13 -17.56
N TRP A 249 -44.73 0.10 -18.80
CA TRP A 249 -43.56 0.91 -19.11
C TRP A 249 -43.66 2.32 -18.50
N GLY A 250 -44.87 2.89 -18.43
CA GLY A 250 -45.09 4.22 -17.88
C GLY A 250 -44.80 4.33 -16.39
N THR A 251 -45.15 3.30 -15.60
CA THR A 251 -44.91 3.32 -14.14
C THR A 251 -43.43 3.14 -13.81
N LYS A 252 -42.71 2.30 -14.56
CA LYS A 252 -41.24 2.15 -14.41
C LYS A 252 -40.50 3.46 -14.71
N ILE A 253 -40.86 4.12 -15.81
CA ILE A 253 -40.23 5.38 -16.22
C ILE A 253 -40.51 6.49 -15.19
N ALA A 254 -41.74 6.58 -14.68
CA ALA A 254 -42.09 7.56 -13.65
C ALA A 254 -41.29 7.35 -12.35
N ILE A 255 -41.10 6.11 -11.91
CA ILE A 255 -40.29 5.79 -10.71
C ILE A 255 -38.83 6.20 -10.90
N ILE A 256 -38.25 5.95 -12.08
CA ILE A 256 -36.86 6.35 -12.39
C ILE A 256 -36.70 7.86 -12.29
N PHE A 257 -37.58 8.62 -12.94
CA PHE A 257 -37.49 10.09 -12.92
C PHE A 257 -37.71 10.66 -11.52
N TYR A 258 -38.66 10.11 -10.76
CA TYR A 258 -38.94 10.56 -9.39
C TYR A 258 -37.75 10.31 -8.45
N ALA A 259 -37.21 9.09 -8.44
CA ALA A 259 -36.08 8.74 -7.59
C ALA A 259 -34.79 9.48 -7.99
N SER A 260 -34.62 9.79 -9.28
CA SER A 260 -33.47 10.59 -9.75
C SER A 260 -33.56 12.03 -9.28
N ALA A 261 -34.77 12.58 -9.26
CA ALA A 261 -35.04 13.94 -8.79
C ALA A 261 -34.86 14.07 -7.27
N GLU A 262 -35.33 13.09 -6.50
CA GLU A 262 -35.21 13.10 -5.03
C GLU A 262 -33.75 13.05 -4.55
N VAL A 263 -32.91 12.23 -5.20
CA VAL A 263 -31.46 12.19 -4.92
C VAL A 263 -30.84 13.54 -5.21
N HIS A 264 -31.08 14.09 -6.40
CA HIS A 264 -30.39 15.29 -6.83
C HIS A 264 -30.86 16.54 -6.05
N LEU A 265 -32.12 16.60 -5.58
CA LEU A 265 -32.60 17.60 -4.60
C LEU A 265 -31.92 17.49 -3.22
N SER A 266 -31.61 16.26 -2.78
CA SER A 266 -30.89 16.05 -1.51
C SER A 266 -29.41 16.41 -1.60
N CYS A 267 -28.87 16.53 -2.81
CA CYS A 267 -27.46 16.79 -3.09
C CYS A 267 -27.12 18.29 -3.22
N HIS A 268 -28.11 19.17 -3.39
CA HIS A 268 -27.88 20.61 -3.53
C HIS A 268 -28.71 21.40 -2.51
N ASN A 269 -28.13 22.49 -1.99
CA ASN A 269 -28.79 23.30 -0.97
C ASN A 269 -30.03 24.00 -1.56
N TYR A 270 -31.09 23.98 -0.75
CA TYR A 270 -32.50 24.20 -1.07
C TYR A 270 -32.93 25.55 -1.69
N SER A 271 -32.01 26.44 -2.08
CA SER A 271 -32.40 27.79 -2.54
C SER A 271 -32.71 27.90 -4.02
N ASP A 272 -32.02 27.18 -4.91
CA ASP A 272 -32.07 27.51 -6.35
C ASP A 272 -32.57 26.39 -7.28
N ASP A 273 -32.72 25.16 -6.77
CA ASP A 273 -32.96 23.98 -7.63
C ASP A 273 -34.41 23.55 -7.84
N ILE A 274 -35.39 24.22 -7.20
CA ILE A 274 -36.83 23.95 -7.44
C ILE A 274 -37.21 24.21 -8.91
N ILE A 275 -36.44 25.06 -9.62
CA ILE A 275 -36.73 25.52 -10.97
C ILE A 275 -36.29 24.52 -12.06
N ILE A 276 -35.21 23.76 -11.86
CA ILE A 276 -34.66 22.83 -12.87
C ILE A 276 -35.61 21.64 -13.10
N TYR A 277 -36.26 21.14 -12.03
CA TYR A 277 -37.17 19.98 -12.13
C TYR A 277 -38.52 20.30 -12.75
N SER A 278 -38.91 21.57 -12.75
CA SER A 278 -40.03 22.03 -13.55
C SER A 278 -39.78 21.71 -15.03
N PHE A 279 -38.54 21.76 -15.52
CA PHE A 279 -38.22 21.56 -16.94
C PHE A 279 -38.33 20.10 -17.42
N LEU A 280 -37.99 19.13 -16.55
CA LEU A 280 -37.92 17.71 -16.90
C LEU A 280 -39.26 16.98 -16.76
N LEU A 281 -40.18 17.50 -15.94
CA LEU A 281 -41.53 16.98 -15.74
C LEU A 281 -42.61 17.63 -16.63
N ILE A 282 -42.27 18.73 -17.34
CA ILE A 282 -43.15 19.41 -18.32
C ILE A 282 -43.72 18.47 -19.40
N PRO A 283 -42.98 17.50 -19.98
CA PRO A 283 -43.53 16.60 -20.99
C PRO A 283 -44.63 15.67 -20.46
N PHE A 284 -44.71 15.48 -19.14
CA PHE A 284 -45.62 14.55 -18.47
C PHE A 284 -46.76 15.24 -17.71
N GLY A 285 -46.86 16.58 -17.77
CA GLY A 285 -48.05 17.34 -17.36
C GLY A 285 -48.29 17.48 -15.86
N ILE A 286 -47.29 17.25 -15.00
CA ILE A 286 -47.49 17.16 -13.53
C ILE A 286 -47.41 18.53 -12.81
N LEU A 287 -46.80 19.57 -13.38
CA LEU A 287 -46.72 20.91 -12.77
C LEU A 287 -46.68 22.05 -13.80
N ARG A 288 -47.32 23.19 -13.48
CA ARG A 288 -47.36 24.41 -14.33
C ARG A 288 -46.68 25.60 -13.63
N SER A 289 -45.75 26.21 -14.36
CA SER A 289 -45.11 27.54 -14.23
C SER A 289 -44.26 27.88 -12.98
N SER A 290 -42.96 28.12 -13.18
CA SER A 290 -42.36 29.47 -13.27
C SER A 290 -40.85 29.36 -13.52
N ILE A 291 -40.38 29.75 -14.71
CA ILE A 291 -38.97 29.67 -15.14
C ILE A 291 -38.44 31.10 -15.20
N MET A 292 -37.41 31.42 -14.41
CA MET A 292 -36.39 32.44 -14.73
C MET A 292 -35.37 32.51 -13.59
N GLY A 293 -34.10 32.15 -13.85
CA GLY A 293 -33.03 32.52 -12.91
C GLY A 293 -31.67 31.82 -13.03
N GLU A 294 -31.58 30.56 -13.47
CA GLU A 294 -30.34 29.77 -13.33
C GLU A 294 -29.59 29.54 -14.66
N SER A 295 -28.25 29.50 -14.58
CA SER A 295 -27.36 29.45 -15.75
C SER A 295 -27.41 28.08 -16.46
N LEU A 296 -27.56 28.06 -17.79
CA LEU A 296 -27.61 26.84 -18.61
C LEU A 296 -26.45 25.85 -18.34
N PHE A 297 -25.32 26.37 -17.85
CA PHE A 297 -24.09 25.64 -17.56
C PHE A 297 -24.16 24.78 -16.28
N SER A 298 -24.93 25.19 -15.26
CA SER A 298 -25.13 24.37 -14.04
C SER A 298 -25.94 23.13 -14.36
N VAL A 299 -27.00 23.27 -15.16
CA VAL A 299 -27.84 22.18 -15.67
C VAL A 299 -27.02 21.19 -16.52
N LEU A 300 -26.15 21.69 -17.41
CA LEU A 300 -25.32 20.83 -18.26
C LEU A 300 -24.35 19.94 -17.48
N ARG A 301 -23.87 20.39 -16.31
CA ARG A 301 -22.93 19.63 -15.46
C ARG A 301 -23.59 18.45 -14.74
N THR A 302 -24.91 18.51 -14.51
CA THR A 302 -25.65 17.48 -13.75
C THR A 302 -26.25 16.38 -14.64
N ILE A 303 -26.24 16.56 -15.97
CA ILE A 303 -26.75 15.60 -16.96
C ILE A 303 -26.05 14.23 -16.89
N PRO A 304 -24.70 14.12 -16.88
CA PRO A 304 -24.06 12.80 -16.84
C PRO A 304 -24.42 12.02 -15.58
N PHE A 305 -24.53 12.70 -14.43
CA PHE A 305 -24.86 12.08 -13.15
C PHE A 305 -26.30 11.58 -13.11
N THR A 306 -27.27 12.43 -13.46
CA THR A 306 -28.69 12.07 -13.52
C THR A 306 -28.94 10.96 -14.56
N PHE A 307 -28.22 10.96 -15.68
CA PHE A 307 -28.23 9.88 -16.65
C PHE A 307 -27.68 8.56 -16.08
N THR A 308 -26.56 8.60 -15.36
CA THR A 308 -25.95 7.39 -14.77
C THR A 308 -26.87 6.78 -13.71
N LEU A 309 -27.45 7.62 -12.85
CA LEU A 309 -28.36 7.19 -11.79
C LEU A 309 -29.66 6.60 -12.36
N SER A 310 -30.23 7.24 -13.38
CA SER A 310 -31.43 6.72 -14.07
C SER A 310 -31.17 5.41 -14.81
N LEU A 311 -29.97 5.21 -15.36
CA LEU A 311 -29.54 3.95 -15.95
C LEU A 311 -29.41 2.84 -14.90
N ILE A 312 -28.86 3.12 -13.73
CA ILE A 312 -28.81 2.17 -12.61
C ILE A 312 -30.22 1.77 -12.18
N TYR A 313 -31.14 2.73 -12.04
CA TYR A 313 -32.54 2.44 -11.70
C TYR A 313 -33.26 1.64 -12.78
N ALA A 314 -32.99 1.90 -14.06
CA ALA A 314 -33.50 1.10 -15.16
C ALA A 314 -33.00 -0.36 -15.09
N ILE A 315 -31.72 -0.58 -14.78
CA ILE A 315 -31.19 -1.93 -14.61
C ILE A 315 -31.91 -2.66 -13.45
N ILE A 316 -32.12 -1.98 -12.32
CA ILE A 316 -32.80 -2.55 -11.14
C ILE A 316 -34.28 -2.87 -11.42
N LEU A 317 -35.00 -1.98 -12.09
CA LEU A 317 -36.43 -2.16 -12.38
C LEU A 317 -36.74 -3.22 -13.46
N TRP A 318 -35.74 -3.57 -14.27
CA TRP A 318 -35.85 -4.61 -15.29
C TRP A 318 -35.19 -5.93 -14.90
N THR A 319 -34.42 -5.97 -13.81
CA THR A 319 -33.88 -7.22 -13.28
C THR A 319 -34.93 -7.95 -12.42
N PRO A 320 -35.04 -9.28 -12.52
CA PRO A 320 -35.92 -10.04 -11.64
C PRO A 320 -35.52 -9.84 -10.17
N ASN A 321 -36.51 -9.63 -9.30
CA ASN A 321 -36.29 -9.40 -7.87
C ASN A 321 -35.31 -10.40 -7.19
N PRO A 322 -35.36 -11.73 -7.45
CA PRO A 322 -34.39 -12.66 -6.87
C PRO A 322 -32.94 -12.38 -7.32
N VAL A 323 -32.73 -11.90 -8.55
CA VAL A 323 -31.39 -11.53 -9.05
C VAL A 323 -30.86 -10.31 -8.30
N VAL A 324 -31.68 -9.27 -8.12
CA VAL A 324 -31.30 -8.07 -7.37
C VAL A 324 -30.96 -8.41 -5.92
N GLY A 325 -31.80 -9.23 -5.27
CA GLY A 325 -31.54 -9.73 -3.91
C GLY A 325 -30.24 -10.53 -3.80
N THR A 326 -29.93 -11.39 -4.78
CA THR A 326 -28.67 -12.16 -4.79
C THR A 326 -27.44 -11.27 -4.97
N VAL A 327 -27.52 -10.24 -5.81
CA VAL A 327 -26.42 -9.30 -6.04
C VAL A 327 -26.14 -8.48 -4.76
N ILE A 328 -27.18 -7.93 -4.13
CA ILE A 328 -27.06 -7.21 -2.85
C ILE A 328 -26.49 -8.14 -1.77
N GLY A 329 -27.00 -9.37 -1.68
CA GLY A 329 -26.52 -10.37 -0.74
C GLY A 329 -25.03 -10.69 -0.94
N LEU A 330 -24.58 -10.88 -2.18
CA LEU A 330 -23.17 -11.11 -2.52
C LEU A 330 -22.29 -9.92 -2.09
N PHE A 331 -22.70 -8.69 -2.39
CA PHE A 331 -21.97 -7.49 -1.98
C PHE A 331 -21.86 -7.36 -0.47
N LEU A 332 -22.92 -7.67 0.29
CA LEU A 332 -22.89 -7.64 1.75
C LEU A 332 -21.98 -8.73 2.31
N VAL A 333 -22.05 -9.95 1.76
CA VAL A 333 -21.21 -11.09 2.17
C VAL A 333 -19.73 -10.83 1.91
N VAL A 334 -19.38 -10.09 0.86
CA VAL A 334 -17.98 -9.73 0.56
C VAL A 334 -17.53 -8.49 1.35
N SER A 335 -18.36 -7.44 1.41
CA SER A 335 -17.96 -6.14 1.98
C SER A 335 -17.90 -6.15 3.50
N ILE A 336 -18.84 -6.79 4.18
CA ILE A 336 -18.90 -6.77 5.66
C ILE A 336 -17.65 -7.43 6.27
N PRO A 337 -17.24 -8.65 5.88
CA PRO A 337 -16.01 -9.24 6.39
C PRO A 337 -14.78 -8.41 6.07
N LEU A 338 -14.73 -7.79 4.88
CA LEU A 338 -13.60 -6.97 4.46
C LEU A 338 -13.46 -5.72 5.33
N VAL A 339 -14.55 -5.01 5.64
CA VAL A 339 -14.56 -3.88 6.58
C VAL A 339 -14.13 -4.32 7.98
N ILE A 340 -14.68 -5.43 8.49
CA ILE A 340 -14.31 -5.97 9.81
C ILE A 340 -12.81 -6.29 9.87
N VAL A 341 -12.27 -6.92 8.82
CA VAL A 341 -10.84 -7.26 8.75
C VAL A 341 -9.97 -6.01 8.68
N ILE A 342 -10.33 -5.02 7.86
CA ILE A 342 -9.59 -3.76 7.77
C ILE A 342 -9.55 -3.07 9.14
N ASP A 343 -10.69 -2.98 9.83
CA ASP A 343 -10.79 -2.32 11.13
C ASP A 343 -10.12 -3.11 12.24
N PHE A 344 -10.10 -4.45 12.15
CA PHE A 344 -9.31 -5.30 13.04
C PHE A 344 -7.80 -5.10 12.85
N LEU A 345 -7.37 -4.81 11.63
CA LEU A 345 -5.99 -4.56 11.27
C LEU A 345 -5.54 -3.11 11.52
N GLN A 346 -6.44 -2.21 11.94
CA GLN A 346 -6.09 -0.85 12.31
C GLN A 346 -5.12 -0.81 13.49
N LEU A 347 -4.36 0.29 13.55
CA LEU A 347 -3.31 0.54 14.52
C LEU A 347 -3.88 0.61 15.94
N ASP A 348 -3.25 -0.11 16.87
CA ASP A 348 -3.62 -0.03 18.28
C ASP A 348 -3.21 1.36 18.83
N PRO A 349 -4.05 2.05 19.64
CA PRO A 349 -3.65 3.29 20.30
C PRO A 349 -2.33 3.18 21.07
N ASN A 350 -1.95 2.00 21.56
CA ASN A 350 -0.62 1.78 22.14
C ASN A 350 0.53 2.02 21.15
N HIS A 351 0.37 1.58 19.90
CA HIS A 351 1.39 1.76 18.87
C HIS A 351 1.57 3.24 18.55
N ARG A 352 0.47 4.00 18.51
CA ARG A 352 0.52 5.46 18.39
C ARG A 352 1.27 6.10 19.56
N ASN A 353 1.00 5.67 20.79
CA ASN A 353 1.72 6.17 21.97
C ASN A 353 3.22 5.84 21.92
N GLN A 354 3.59 4.68 21.38
CA GLN A 354 4.99 4.32 21.17
C GLN A 354 5.67 5.24 20.16
N VAL A 355 5.01 5.57 19.04
CA VAL A 355 5.52 6.55 18.07
C VAL A 355 5.64 7.94 18.70
N ILE A 356 4.64 8.37 19.49
CA ILE A 356 4.69 9.64 20.24
C ILE A 356 5.93 9.69 21.13
N LYS A 357 6.22 8.60 21.87
CA LYS A 357 7.38 8.52 22.75
C LYS A 357 8.71 8.65 21.98
N ILE A 358 8.83 7.97 20.83
CA ILE A 358 10.03 8.10 19.97
C ILE A 358 10.21 9.54 19.48
N LEU A 359 9.11 10.23 19.14
CA LEU A 359 9.15 11.64 18.75
C LEU A 359 9.50 12.57 19.93
N GLU A 360 9.08 12.23 21.16
CA GLU A 360 9.50 12.90 22.39
C GLU A 360 11.01 12.73 22.63
N ASP A 361 11.56 11.53 22.41
CA ASP A 361 12.98 11.23 22.59
C ASP A 361 13.88 12.07 21.67
N VAL A 362 13.41 12.39 20.45
CA VAL A 362 14.10 13.31 19.52
C VAL A 362 13.72 14.78 19.70
N GLN A 363 13.00 15.14 20.77
CA GLN A 363 12.62 16.50 21.12
C GLN A 363 11.79 17.22 20.03
N ILE A 364 10.88 16.50 19.37
CA ILE A 364 9.91 17.12 18.46
C ILE A 364 8.94 18.00 19.28
N PRO A 365 8.69 19.25 18.88
CA PRO A 365 7.68 20.08 19.53
C PRO A 365 6.28 19.53 19.24
N ASN A 366 5.45 19.44 20.28
CA ASN A 366 4.09 18.90 20.23
C ASN A 366 3.96 17.57 19.43
N PRO A 367 4.58 16.47 19.91
CA PRO A 367 4.60 15.18 19.20
C PRO A 367 3.21 14.65 18.82
N ARG A 368 2.21 14.85 19.69
CA ARG A 368 0.84 14.37 19.45
C ARG A 368 0.21 14.94 18.18
N ALA A 369 0.53 16.19 17.85
CA ALA A 369 0.08 16.83 16.61
C ALA A 369 0.93 16.40 15.41
N VAL A 370 2.25 16.27 15.60
CA VAL A 370 3.19 15.92 14.51
C VAL A 370 2.97 14.51 13.98
N VAL A 371 2.54 13.56 14.82
CA VAL A 371 2.23 12.18 14.42
C VAL A 371 1.24 12.12 13.26
N THR A 372 0.25 13.01 13.24
CA THR A 372 -0.78 13.05 12.18
C THR A 372 -0.39 13.91 10.97
N MET A 373 0.75 14.62 11.03
CA MET A 373 1.20 15.49 9.94
C MET A 373 1.90 14.69 8.84
N TYR A 374 1.95 15.26 7.65
CA TYR A 374 2.72 14.80 6.51
C TYR A 374 4.09 15.49 6.45
N PRO A 375 5.12 14.86 5.84
CA PRO A 375 6.46 15.43 5.81
C PRO A 375 6.55 16.84 5.22
N HIS A 376 5.70 17.17 4.25
CA HIS A 376 5.68 18.49 3.62
C HIS A 376 5.15 19.60 4.54
N GLU A 377 4.39 19.26 5.58
CA GLU A 377 3.86 20.18 6.60
C GLU A 377 4.90 20.50 7.69
N LEU A 378 6.03 19.81 7.70
CA LEU A 378 7.10 19.97 8.68
C LEU A 378 8.21 20.90 8.18
N SER A 379 8.86 21.62 9.09
CA SER A 379 10.10 22.37 8.79
C SER A 379 11.28 21.43 8.50
N GLY A 380 12.35 21.93 7.88
CA GLY A 380 13.56 21.15 7.57
C GLY A 380 14.11 20.38 8.79
N GLY A 381 14.33 21.08 9.90
CA GLY A 381 14.81 20.46 11.15
C GLY A 381 13.80 19.49 11.79
N MET A 382 12.49 19.70 11.61
CA MET A 382 11.49 18.73 12.05
C MET A 382 11.52 17.45 11.20
N ARG A 383 11.67 17.58 9.87
CA ARG A 383 11.83 16.41 8.97
C ARG A 383 13.05 15.59 9.34
N GLN A 384 14.16 16.27 9.64
CA GLN A 384 15.39 15.62 10.06
C GLN A 384 15.21 14.88 11.40
N ARG A 385 14.57 15.50 12.39
CA ARG A 385 14.23 14.82 13.67
C ARG A 385 13.30 13.63 13.46
N VAL A 386 12.30 13.73 12.57
CA VAL A 386 11.43 12.60 12.22
C VAL A 386 12.23 11.47 11.57
N MET A 387 13.15 11.79 10.66
CA MET A 387 14.04 10.79 10.05
C MET A 387 14.91 10.12 11.12
N ILE A 388 15.51 10.88 12.04
CA ILE A 388 16.30 10.33 13.16
C ILE A 388 15.44 9.42 14.03
N ALA A 389 14.23 9.87 14.41
CA ALA A 389 13.26 9.06 15.15
C ALA A 389 12.96 7.74 14.45
N MET A 390 12.72 7.77 13.14
CA MET A 390 12.46 6.57 12.34
C MET A 390 13.67 5.62 12.36
N MET A 391 14.89 6.13 12.17
CA MET A 391 16.12 5.32 12.16
C MET A 391 16.49 4.76 13.53
N MET A 392 16.13 5.46 14.61
CA MET A 392 16.38 5.04 15.99
C MET A 392 15.25 4.18 16.57
N SER A 393 14.10 4.08 15.89
CA SER A 393 12.89 3.40 16.38
C SER A 393 13.09 1.91 16.72
N CYS A 394 14.09 1.27 16.12
CA CYS A 394 14.44 -0.13 16.35
C CYS A 394 15.69 -0.33 17.24
N GLU A 395 16.22 0.74 17.82
CA GLU A 395 17.42 0.74 18.68
C GLU A 395 18.63 0.03 18.01
N PRO A 396 19.09 0.51 16.84
CA PRO A 396 20.14 -0.13 16.07
C PRO A 396 21.46 -0.14 16.85
N LYS A 397 22.26 -1.20 16.69
CA LYS A 397 23.61 -1.30 17.30
C LYS A 397 24.66 -0.52 16.51
N LEU A 398 24.44 -0.33 15.21
CA LEU A 398 25.29 0.48 14.33
C LEU A 398 24.44 1.56 13.67
N LEU A 399 24.84 2.82 13.85
CA LEU A 399 24.24 3.96 13.18
C LEU A 399 25.24 4.53 12.18
N ILE A 400 24.84 4.58 10.92
CA ILE A 400 25.61 5.24 9.86
C ILE A 400 24.94 6.57 9.55
N ALA A 401 25.69 7.65 9.54
CA ALA A 401 25.15 8.97 9.27
C ALA A 401 25.89 9.60 8.09
N ASP A 402 25.19 9.79 6.98
CA ASP A 402 25.73 10.44 5.79
C ASP A 402 25.39 11.94 5.87
N GLU A 403 26.40 12.75 6.18
CA GLU A 403 26.28 14.20 6.32
C GLU A 403 25.03 14.67 7.11
N PRO A 404 24.80 14.15 8.33
CA PRO A 404 23.52 14.29 9.02
C PRO A 404 23.21 15.73 9.42
N THR A 405 24.16 16.66 9.38
CA THR A 405 23.97 18.07 9.77
C THR A 405 23.62 18.99 8.61
N THR A 406 23.62 18.51 7.36
CA THR A 406 23.40 19.34 6.16
C THR A 406 22.03 19.97 6.07
N ALA A 407 21.00 19.31 6.61
CA ALA A 407 19.63 19.82 6.63
C ALA A 407 19.34 20.83 7.77
N LEU A 408 20.32 21.09 8.65
CA LEU A 408 20.18 22.05 9.74
C LEU A 408 20.41 23.48 9.24
N ASP A 409 19.74 24.44 9.88
CA ASP A 409 20.06 25.85 9.69
C ASP A 409 21.52 26.11 10.11
N VAL A 410 22.20 26.99 9.37
CA VAL A 410 23.62 27.36 9.55
C VAL A 410 23.89 27.81 10.99
N THR A 411 22.91 28.47 11.61
CA THR A 411 22.99 28.93 13.00
C THR A 411 23.05 27.79 14.02
N ILE A 412 22.35 26.67 13.74
CA ILE A 412 22.31 25.48 14.61
C ILE A 412 23.52 24.57 14.31
N GLN A 413 23.92 24.48 13.05
CA GLN A 413 25.11 23.72 12.66
C GLN A 413 26.37 24.23 13.38
N ALA A 414 26.53 25.56 13.49
CA ALA A 414 27.65 26.20 14.19
C ALA A 414 27.65 26.03 15.72
N GLN A 415 26.55 25.54 16.33
CA GLN A 415 26.51 25.21 17.76
C GLN A 415 26.87 23.75 18.04
N ILE A 416 26.77 22.88 17.03
CA ILE A 416 26.96 21.43 17.15
C ILE A 416 28.37 21.01 16.70
N LEU A 417 28.91 21.67 15.66
CA LEU A 417 30.30 21.54 15.20
C LEU A 417 31.20 22.51 15.96
#